data_AF-A0A662PCI0-F1
#
_entry.id   AF-A0A662PCI0-F1
#
_cell.length_a   1.000
_cell.length_b   1.000
_cell.length_c   1.000
_cell.angle_alpha   90.00
_cell.angle_beta   90.00
_cell.angle_gamma   90.00
#
_symmetry.space_group_name_H-M   'P 1'
#
loop_
_entity.id
_entity.type
_entity.pdbx_description
1 polymer ?
#
loop_
_entity_poly.entity_id
_entity_poly.type
_entity_poly.pdbx_seq_one_letter_code
_entity_poly.pdbx_strand_id
1 'polypeptide(L)'
;MKMRSELELKRKYNQFKHHAWAGLGFLSVFLAITRFFSVPNFISIPITLILVFYIVISLIFTYKYRGGVSLKEDVVLTEKGIIEKEKLKLEKKKAKNEEKILKKKLKSELKAKKK
;
A
#
# COMPACT_ATOMS: atom_id res chain seq x y z
N MET A 1 -18.13 5.76 -17.76
CA MET A 1 -18.53 4.59 -16.95
C MET A 1 -17.38 3.65 -16.55
N LYS A 2 -16.19 3.75 -17.17
CA LYS A 2 -15.04 2.83 -16.97
C LYS A 2 -14.28 2.97 -15.63
N MET A 3 -14.34 4.12 -14.96
CA MET A 3 -13.62 4.34 -13.69
C MET A 3 -14.22 3.63 -12.46
N ARG A 4 -15.55 3.39 -12.44
CA ARG A 4 -16.20 2.74 -11.27
C ARG A 4 -15.82 1.26 -11.15
N SER A 5 -15.75 0.54 -12.27
CA SER A 5 -15.36 -0.88 -12.28
C SER A 5 -13.92 -1.11 -11.82
N GLU A 6 -13.03 -0.14 -12.01
CA GLU A 6 -11.61 -0.26 -11.66
C GLU A 6 -11.36 -0.04 -10.16
N LEU A 7 -12.04 0.92 -9.55
CA LEU A 7 -12.02 1.11 -8.10
C LEU A 7 -12.62 -0.12 -7.39
N GLU A 8 -13.65 -0.72 -7.97
CA GLU A 8 -14.24 -1.96 -7.46
C GLU A 8 -13.28 -3.15 -7.53
N LEU A 9 -12.54 -3.32 -8.63
CA LEU A 9 -11.52 -4.37 -8.76
C LEU A 9 -10.40 -4.20 -7.73
N LYS A 10 -9.92 -2.97 -7.53
CA LYS A 10 -8.88 -2.67 -6.52
C LYS A 10 -9.38 -2.93 -5.10
N ARG A 11 -10.62 -2.54 -4.80
CA ARG A 11 -11.25 -2.79 -3.49
C ARG A 11 -11.40 -4.29 -3.24
N LYS A 12 -11.89 -5.04 -4.22
CA LYS A 12 -12.02 -6.50 -4.16
C LYS A 12 -10.65 -7.16 -3.95
N TYR A 13 -9.64 -6.78 -4.72
CA TYR A 13 -8.27 -7.31 -4.55
C TYR A 13 -7.73 -7.09 -3.13
N ASN A 14 -7.85 -5.86 -2.59
CA ASN A 14 -7.38 -5.59 -1.23
C ASN A 14 -8.17 -6.37 -0.17
N GLN A 15 -9.48 -6.55 -0.37
CA GLN A 15 -10.30 -7.39 0.51
C GLN A 15 -9.84 -8.84 0.48
N PHE A 16 -9.69 -9.46 -0.69
CA PHE A 16 -9.24 -10.85 -0.80
C PHE A 16 -7.83 -11.06 -0.26
N LYS A 17 -6.92 -10.11 -0.49
CA LYS A 17 -5.58 -10.13 0.10
C LYS A 17 -5.65 -10.10 1.63
N HIS A 18 -6.49 -9.23 2.19
CA HIS A 18 -6.68 -9.15 3.63
C HIS A 18 -7.33 -10.43 4.19
N HIS A 19 -8.28 -11.03 3.47
CA HIS A 19 -8.92 -12.29 3.86
C HIS A 19 -7.92 -13.46 3.84
N ALA A 20 -7.01 -13.50 2.86
CA ALA A 20 -5.95 -14.49 2.81
C ALA A 20 -4.99 -14.36 4.01
N TRP A 21 -4.56 -13.14 4.34
CA TRP A 21 -3.67 -12.89 5.48
C TRP A 21 -4.36 -13.11 6.84
N ALA A 22 -5.59 -12.64 7.00
CA ALA A 22 -6.39 -12.86 8.19
C ALA A 22 -6.70 -14.35 8.39
N GLY A 23 -7.05 -15.07 7.32
CA GLY A 23 -7.28 -16.51 7.36
C GLY A 23 -6.03 -17.28 7.80
N LEU A 24 -4.85 -16.89 7.34
CA LEU A 24 -3.58 -17.48 7.78
C LEU A 24 -3.33 -17.25 9.28
N GLY A 25 -3.60 -16.04 9.77
CA GLY A 25 -3.51 -15.69 11.18
C GLY A 25 -4.50 -16.50 12.03
N PHE A 26 -5.76 -16.58 11.61
CA PHE A 26 -6.78 -17.40 12.27
C PHE A 26 -6.40 -18.88 12.30
N LEU A 27 -5.83 -19.41 11.21
CA LEU A 27 -5.37 -20.79 11.15
C LEU A 27 -4.24 -21.04 12.16
N SER A 28 -3.27 -20.12 12.24
CA SER A 28 -2.18 -20.21 13.20
C SER A 28 -2.67 -20.20 14.65
N VAL A 29 -3.59 -19.29 14.97
CA VAL A 29 -4.17 -19.18 16.33
C VAL A 29 -5.01 -20.40 16.66
N PHE A 30 -5.85 -20.86 15.72
CA PHE A 30 -6.68 -22.05 15.91
C PHE A 30 -5.83 -23.30 16.17
N LEU A 31 -4.77 -23.52 15.40
CA LEU A 31 -3.84 -24.64 15.60
C LEU A 31 -3.10 -24.55 16.95
N ALA A 32 -2.77 -23.34 17.41
CA ALA A 32 -2.21 -23.16 18.74
C ALA A 32 -3.23 -23.58 19.81
N ILE A 33 -4.47 -23.09 19.73
CA ILE A 33 -5.53 -23.43 20.69
C ILE A 33 -5.79 -24.93 20.72
N THR A 34 -5.92 -25.59 19.56
CA THR A 34 -6.16 -27.03 19.50
C THR A 34 -5.01 -27.82 20.14
N ARG A 35 -3.77 -27.32 20.04
CA ARG A 35 -2.60 -27.95 20.66
C ARG A 35 -2.54 -27.77 22.18
N PHE A 36 -2.96 -26.62 22.69
CA PHE A 36 -2.95 -26.30 24.14
C PHE A 36 -4.16 -26.90 24.89
N PHE A 37 -5.34 -26.93 24.27
CA PHE A 37 -6.59 -27.33 24.92
C PHE A 37 -7.03 -28.77 24.59
N SER A 38 -6.21 -29.57 23.90
CA SER A 38 -6.50 -30.96 23.53
C SER A 38 -7.91 -31.15 22.95
N VAL A 39 -8.26 -30.30 21.98
CA VAL A 39 -9.58 -30.33 21.33
C VAL A 39 -9.75 -31.66 20.57
N PRO A 40 -10.90 -32.35 20.68
CA PRO A 40 -11.12 -33.62 19.99
C PRO A 40 -10.90 -33.53 18.48
N ASN A 41 -10.14 -34.50 17.93
CA ASN A 41 -9.77 -34.54 16.51
C ASN A 41 -10.98 -34.52 15.56
N PHE A 42 -12.10 -35.12 15.97
CA PHE A 42 -13.31 -35.14 15.14
C PHE A 42 -13.91 -33.75 14.90
N ILE A 43 -13.62 -32.77 15.77
CA ILE A 43 -14.07 -31.37 15.65
C ILE A 43 -12.99 -30.52 14.98
N SER A 44 -11.73 -30.67 15.42
CA SER A 44 -10.64 -29.81 14.94
C SER A 44 -10.33 -30.03 13.46
N ILE A 45 -10.29 -31.29 12.99
CA ILE A 45 -9.97 -31.64 11.60
C ILE A 45 -10.92 -31.00 10.58
N PRO A 46 -12.26 -31.14 10.67
CA PRO A 46 -13.16 -30.54 9.67
C PRO A 46 -13.08 -29.00 9.68
N ILE A 47 -12.93 -28.38 10.85
CA ILE A 47 -12.79 -26.92 10.97
C ILE A 47 -11.49 -26.48 10.28
N THR A 48 -10.37 -27.17 10.52
CA THR A 48 -9.10 -26.88 9.86
C THR A 48 -9.22 -27.03 8.35
N LEU A 49 -9.88 -28.09 7.85
CA LEU A 49 -10.08 -28.29 6.41
C LEU A 49 -10.89 -27.15 5.79
N ILE A 50 -12.02 -26.76 6.40
CA ILE A 50 -12.84 -25.63 5.93
C ILE A 50 -12.02 -24.34 5.89
N LEU A 51 -11.21 -24.09 6.91
CA LEU A 51 -10.38 -22.90 7.01
C LEU A 51 -9.28 -22.89 5.93
N VAL A 52 -8.66 -24.04 5.66
CA VAL A 52 -7.68 -24.18 4.57
C VAL A 52 -8.35 -23.92 3.23
N PHE A 53 -9.52 -24.50 2.96
CA PHE A 53 -10.27 -24.23 1.73
C PHE A 53 -10.59 -22.74 1.57
N TYR A 54 -11.05 -22.09 2.63
CA TYR A 54 -11.31 -20.64 2.63
C TYR A 54 -10.07 -19.81 2.27
N ILE A 55 -8.91 -20.16 2.82
CA ILE A 55 -7.64 -19.48 2.53
C ILE A 55 -7.24 -19.69 1.07
N VAL A 56 -7.34 -20.93 0.57
CA VAL A 56 -7.02 -21.26 -0.83
C VAL A 56 -7.93 -20.51 -1.80
N ILE A 57 -9.24 -20.48 -1.54
CA ILE A 57 -10.20 -19.72 -2.35
C ILE A 57 -9.84 -18.24 -2.34
N SER A 58 -9.54 -17.67 -1.16
CA SER A 58 -9.13 -16.27 -1.02
C SER A 58 -7.85 -15.97 -1.80
N LEU A 59 -6.88 -16.89 -1.79
CA LEU A 59 -5.65 -16.79 -2.59
C LEU A 59 -5.94 -16.84 -4.08
N ILE A 60 -6.74 -17.80 -4.56
CA ILE A 60 -7.13 -17.91 -5.97
C ILE A 60 -7.77 -16.62 -6.45
N PHE A 61 -8.69 -16.04 -5.68
CA PHE A 61 -9.29 -14.75 -6.02
C PHE A 61 -8.26 -13.62 -5.99
N THR A 62 -7.35 -13.61 -5.00
CA THR A 62 -6.26 -12.64 -4.95
C THR A 62 -5.41 -12.68 -6.23
N TYR A 63 -5.01 -13.86 -6.70
CA TYR A 63 -4.25 -14.03 -7.94
C TYR A 63 -5.07 -13.71 -9.20
N LYS A 64 -6.35 -14.10 -9.24
CA LYS A 64 -7.26 -13.78 -10.34
C LYS A 64 -7.42 -12.26 -10.52
N TYR A 65 -7.59 -11.51 -9.43
CA TYR A 65 -7.70 -10.05 -9.48
C TYR A 65 -6.33 -9.36 -9.59
N ARG A 66 -5.23 -10.01 -9.19
CA ARG A 66 -3.87 -9.50 -9.36
C ARG A 66 -3.52 -9.25 -10.83
N GLY A 67 -3.90 -10.14 -11.74
CA GLY A 67 -3.66 -9.96 -13.17
C GLY A 67 -4.32 -8.69 -13.74
N GLY A 68 -5.51 -8.33 -13.25
CA GLY A 68 -6.21 -7.09 -13.64
C GLY A 68 -5.68 -5.83 -12.95
N VAL A 69 -5.02 -5.96 -11.79
CA VAL A 69 -4.45 -4.84 -11.03
C VAL A 69 -3.00 -4.56 -11.44
N SER A 70 -2.19 -5.58 -11.73
CA SER A 70 -0.76 -5.45 -12.07
C SER A 70 -0.51 -4.63 -13.34
N LEU A 71 -1.29 -4.86 -14.40
CA LEU A 71 -1.18 -4.10 -15.66
C LEU A 71 -1.46 -2.59 -15.50
N LYS A 72 -2.14 -2.19 -14.40
CA LYS A 72 -2.45 -0.78 -14.11
C LYS A 72 -1.64 -0.20 -12.98
N GLU A 73 -1.17 -1.00 -12.02
CA GLU A 73 -0.21 -0.51 -11.02
C GLU A 73 1.09 -0.09 -11.68
N ASP A 74 1.55 -0.76 -12.74
CA ASP A 74 2.69 -0.29 -13.53
C ASP A 74 2.43 1.08 -14.19
N VAL A 75 1.21 1.33 -14.69
CA VAL A 75 0.83 2.62 -15.28
C VAL A 75 0.72 3.72 -14.21
N VAL A 76 0.10 3.43 -13.06
CA VAL A 76 -0.07 4.40 -11.95
C VAL A 76 1.24 4.66 -11.20
N LEU A 77 2.13 3.67 -11.07
CA LEU A 77 3.48 3.87 -10.53
C LEU A 77 4.32 4.71 -11.49
N THR A 78 4.15 4.53 -12.80
CA THR A 78 4.80 5.39 -13.80
C THR A 78 4.29 6.83 -13.71
N GLU A 79 2.98 7.06 -13.61
CA GLU A 79 2.41 8.40 -13.42
C GLU A 79 2.81 9.04 -12.09
N LYS A 80 2.77 8.30 -10.97
CA LYS A 80 3.22 8.82 -9.66
C LYS A 80 4.71 9.14 -9.64
N GLY A 81 5.53 8.31 -10.28
CA GLY A 81 6.97 8.57 -10.43
C GLY A 81 7.27 9.81 -11.30
N ILE A 82 6.42 10.11 -12.29
CA ILE A 82 6.52 11.36 -13.08
C ILE A 82 6.12 12.57 -12.22
N ILE A 83 5.02 12.46 -11.48
CA ILE A 83 4.52 13.54 -10.60
C ILE A 83 5.52 13.83 -9.46
N GLU A 84 6.14 12.83 -8.86
CA GLU A 84 7.19 13.03 -7.84
C GLU A 84 8.45 13.67 -8.43
N LYS A 85 8.88 13.26 -9.63
CA LYS A 85 10.00 13.90 -10.34
C LYS A 85 9.71 15.36 -10.70
N GLU A 86 8.47 15.71 -11.03
CA GLU A 86 8.08 17.11 -11.28
C GLU A 86 8.02 17.95 -10.01
N LYS A 87 7.49 17.41 -8.90
CA LYS A 87 7.48 18.09 -7.59
C LYS A 87 8.90 18.36 -7.09
N LEU A 88 9.81 17.40 -7.24
CA LEU A 88 11.21 17.56 -6.85
C LEU A 88 11.95 18.64 -7.68
N LYS A 89 11.59 18.80 -8.96
CA LYS A 89 12.13 19.88 -9.82
C LYS A 89 11.60 21.26 -9.41
N LEU A 90 10.35 21.35 -8.98
CA LEU A 90 9.72 22.58 -8.49
C LEU A 90 10.32 23.05 -7.15
N GLU A 91 10.57 22.14 -6.22
CA GLU A 91 11.21 22.46 -4.93
C GLU A 91 12.65 22.96 -5.12
N LYS A 92 13.44 22.32 -5.99
CA LYS A 92 14.80 22.79 -6.32
C LYS A 92 14.83 24.19 -6.95
N LYS A 93 13.80 24.57 -7.72
CA LYS A 93 13.68 25.93 -8.28
C LYS A 93 13.31 26.97 -7.22
N LYS A 94 12.46 26.62 -6.25
CA LYS A 94 12.07 27.52 -5.14
C LYS A 94 13.24 27.79 -4.21
N ALA A 95 13.99 26.76 -3.81
CA ALA A 95 15.17 26.90 -2.94
C ALA A 95 16.24 27.82 -3.55
N LYS A 96 16.53 27.68 -4.86
CA LYS A 96 17.47 28.57 -5.56
C LYS A 96 17.00 30.03 -5.63
N ASN A 97 15.69 30.28 -5.59
CA ASN A 97 15.15 31.64 -5.66
C ASN A 97 15.21 32.33 -4.29
N GLU A 98 14.92 31.59 -3.22
CA GLU A 98 15.00 32.07 -1.84
C GLU A 98 16.43 32.44 -1.44
N GLU A 99 17.42 31.64 -1.85
CA GLU A 99 18.84 31.94 -1.60
C GLU A 99 19.28 33.24 -2.30
N LYS A 100 18.77 33.49 -3.51
CA LYS A 100 19.03 34.76 -4.24
C LYS A 100 18.38 35.96 -3.56
N ILE A 101 17.20 35.79 -2.96
CA ILE A 101 16.50 36.85 -2.23
C ILE A 101 17.22 37.16 -0.91
N LEU A 102 17.65 36.14 -0.16
CA LEU A 102 18.40 36.30 1.08
C LEU A 102 19.75 37.00 0.86
N LYS A 103 20.50 36.61 -0.19
CA LYS A 103 21.76 37.27 -0.57
C LYS A 103 21.57 38.75 -0.95
N LYS A 104 20.42 39.11 -1.54
CA LYS A 104 20.09 40.51 -1.86
C LYS A 104 19.76 41.31 -0.58
N LYS A 105 19.00 40.73 0.35
CA LYS A 105 18.63 41.37 1.63
C LYS A 105 19.84 41.61 2.54
N LEU A 106 20.74 40.63 2.66
CA LEU A 106 21.97 40.77 3.44
C LEU A 106 22.89 41.87 2.89
N LYS A 107 22.97 42.00 1.55
CA LYS A 107 23.75 43.08 0.91
C LYS A 107 23.15 44.47 1.13
N SER A 108 21.82 44.59 1.23
CA SER A 108 21.18 45.88 1.55
C SER A 108 21.34 46.27 3.02
N GLU A 109 21.26 45.31 3.95
CA GLU A 109 21.43 45.58 5.38
C GLU A 109 22.88 45.99 5.73
N LEU A 110 23.88 45.35 5.10
CA LEU A 110 25.29 45.73 5.28
C LEU A 110 25.62 47.13 4.73
N LYS A 111 24.86 47.61 3.73
CA LYS A 111 25.00 48.99 3.21
C LYS A 111 24.29 50.01 4.11
N ALA A 112 23.23 49.62 4.80
CA ALA A 112 22.54 50.48 5.77
C ALA A 112 23.33 50.65 7.08
N LYS A 113 24.12 49.65 7.49
CA LYS A 113 24.93 49.68 8.72
C LYS A 113 26.27 50.43 8.60
N LYS A 114 26.65 50.87 7.39
CA LYS A 114 27.89 51.61 7.11
C LYS A 114 27.66 53.11 6.87
N LYS A 115 26.45 53.60 7.08
CA LYS A 115 26.06 55.00 6.97
C LYS A 115 25.56 55.47 8.33
#